data_AF-A0A7C8K106-F1
#
_entry.id   AF-A0A7C8K106-F1
#
_cell.length_a   1.000
_cell.length_b   1.000
_cell.length_c   1.000
_cell.angle_alpha   90.00
_cell.angle_beta   90.00
_cell.angle_gamma   90.00
#
_symmetry.space_group_name_H-M   'P 1'
#
loop_
_entity.id
_entity.type
_entity.pdbx_description
1 polymer ?
#
loop_
_entity_poly.entity_id
_entity_poly.type
_entity_poly.pdbx_seq_one_letter_code
_entity_poly.pdbx_strand_id
1 'polypeptide(L)'
;MNTQPKALKTTWPNIPLQPSRFSKILHRKEVIQHVHAYLYLQKTLSKNVLTEAILLEAHKVLLRGTPAARGEQGYQGKYREVAVQVGRPTIEGGVESPVPLEKVEPLMARWIEDFSNFQQSSVKDPIAAAANLKLRFVYIHPFLDGNGRMSRLLFNILLGQHYPHILCIFGENARERTRYQHAIHQTIHTDNARIFSFYALRRTVKSVIWQLDNIQQSHGDTSASTQASVIVVKLEPIMGKK
;
A
#
# COMPACT_ATOMS: atom_id res chain seq x y z
N MET A 1 2.56 -30.81 -59.51
CA MET A 1 2.69 -29.36 -59.26
C MET A 1 1.95 -29.05 -57.96
N ASN A 2 2.70 -28.80 -56.89
CA ASN A 2 2.20 -28.54 -55.54
C ASN A 2 2.71 -27.14 -55.14
N THR A 3 1.80 -26.22 -54.84
CA THR A 3 2.15 -24.88 -54.34
C THR A 3 1.13 -24.46 -53.31
N GLN A 4 1.46 -24.69 -52.04
CA GLN A 4 0.79 -24.04 -50.92
C GLN A 4 1.27 -22.58 -50.77
N PRO A 5 0.41 -21.65 -50.32
CA PRO A 5 0.84 -20.29 -50.04
C PRO A 5 1.73 -20.23 -48.78
N LYS A 6 2.88 -19.57 -48.90
CA LYS A 6 3.86 -19.36 -47.82
C LYS A 6 3.25 -18.50 -46.71
N ALA A 7 3.21 -19.03 -45.49
CA ALA A 7 2.88 -18.26 -44.29
C ALA A 7 3.96 -17.20 -44.02
N LEU A 8 3.57 -15.92 -44.02
CA LEU A 8 4.41 -14.81 -43.59
C LEU A 8 4.65 -14.91 -42.07
N LYS A 9 5.82 -15.39 -41.66
CA LYS A 9 6.30 -15.30 -40.29
C LYS A 9 6.72 -13.85 -40.01
N THR A 10 5.78 -13.01 -39.55
CA THR A 10 6.12 -11.72 -38.95
C THR A 10 6.56 -11.94 -37.51
N THR A 11 7.85 -12.19 -37.30
CA THR A 11 8.45 -12.08 -35.96
C THR A 11 8.56 -10.60 -35.61
N TRP A 12 7.71 -10.12 -34.71
CA TRP A 12 7.86 -8.78 -34.14
C TRP A 12 9.15 -8.72 -33.30
N PRO A 13 10.02 -7.72 -33.49
CA PRO A 13 11.18 -7.56 -32.63
C PRO A 13 10.70 -7.22 -31.21
N ASN A 14 11.23 -7.94 -30.23
CA ASN A 14 11.00 -7.67 -28.82
C ASN A 14 11.78 -6.41 -28.42
N ILE A 15 11.24 -5.24 -28.73
CA ILE A 15 11.80 -3.94 -28.33
C ILE A 15 11.40 -3.73 -26.86
N PRO A 16 12.35 -3.66 -25.91
CA PRO A 16 12.01 -3.32 -24.54
C PRO A 16 11.42 -1.91 -24.52
N LEU A 17 10.12 -1.83 -24.23
CA LEU A 17 9.39 -0.57 -24.12
C LEU A 17 9.98 0.25 -22.97
N GLN A 18 10.86 1.18 -23.30
CA GLN A 18 11.29 2.23 -22.37
C GLN A 18 10.06 3.08 -22.03
N PRO A 19 9.78 3.35 -20.74
CA PRO A 19 8.61 4.13 -20.37
C PRO A 19 8.69 5.53 -21.01
N SER A 20 7.60 5.92 -21.68
CA SER A 20 7.48 7.20 -22.36
C SER A 20 7.77 8.37 -21.40
N ARG A 21 8.19 9.52 -21.93
CA ARG A 21 8.40 10.75 -21.15
C ARG A 21 7.16 11.09 -20.29
N PHE A 22 5.97 10.85 -20.84
CA PHE A 22 4.69 11.01 -20.15
C PHE A 22 4.55 10.05 -18.95
N SER A 23 4.88 8.76 -19.12
CA SER A 23 4.86 7.76 -18.04
C SER A 23 5.82 8.10 -16.89
N LYS A 24 7.01 8.66 -17.21
CA LYS A 24 7.97 9.14 -16.21
C LYS A 24 7.46 10.34 -15.42
N ILE A 25 6.82 11.31 -16.10
CA ILE A 25 6.22 12.49 -15.44
C ILE A 25 5.07 12.05 -14.52
N LEU A 26 4.23 11.13 -14.99
CA LEU A 26 3.13 10.60 -14.20
C LEU A 26 3.63 9.89 -12.94
N HIS A 27 4.62 8.99 -13.05
CA HIS A 27 5.22 8.32 -11.89
C HIS A 27 5.75 9.32 -10.84
N ARG A 28 6.47 10.36 -11.27
CA ARG A 28 6.97 11.39 -10.34
C ARG A 28 5.84 12.10 -9.62
N LYS A 29 4.78 12.45 -10.35
CA LYS A 29 3.59 13.10 -9.78
C LYS A 29 2.91 12.19 -8.76
N GLU A 30 2.76 10.91 -9.04
CA GLU A 30 2.19 9.95 -8.10
C GLU A 30 3.00 9.82 -6.82
N VAL A 31 4.34 9.84 -6.89
CA VAL A 31 5.19 9.86 -5.70
C VAL A 31 4.98 11.13 -4.88
N ILE A 32 4.99 12.30 -5.54
CA ILE A 32 4.79 13.59 -4.87
C ILE A 32 3.41 13.64 -4.19
N GLN A 33 2.35 13.23 -4.87
CA GLN A 33 1.01 13.24 -4.28
C GLN A 33 0.85 12.20 -3.16
N HIS A 34 1.54 11.07 -3.24
CA HIS A 34 1.57 10.12 -2.14
C HIS A 34 2.22 10.73 -0.89
N VAL A 35 3.31 11.49 -1.05
CA VAL A 35 3.94 12.22 0.05
C VAL A 35 3.00 13.32 0.59
N HIS A 36 2.37 14.12 -0.29
CA HIS A 36 1.41 15.14 0.14
C HIS A 36 0.22 14.56 0.92
N ALA A 37 -0.35 13.44 0.46
CA ALA A 37 -1.45 12.77 1.13
C ALA A 37 -1.02 12.20 2.49
N TYR A 38 0.19 11.64 2.58
CA TYR A 38 0.76 11.21 3.86
C TYR A 38 0.89 12.37 4.85
N LEU A 39 1.51 13.47 4.43
CA LEU A 39 1.70 14.66 5.27
C LEU A 39 0.37 15.30 5.68
N TYR A 40 -0.61 15.33 4.77
CA TYR A 40 -1.98 15.76 5.07
C TYR A 40 -2.61 14.91 6.16
N LEU A 41 -2.58 13.58 6.03
CA LEU A 41 -3.14 12.66 7.02
C LEU A 41 -2.41 12.78 8.37
N GLN A 42 -1.07 12.78 8.36
CA GLN A 42 -0.28 12.90 9.58
C GLN A 42 -0.58 14.21 10.33
N LYS A 43 -0.60 15.35 9.62
CA LYS A 43 -0.95 16.65 10.20
C LYS A 43 -2.38 16.68 10.74
N THR A 44 -3.34 16.20 9.95
CA THR A 44 -4.77 16.29 10.31
C THR A 44 -5.11 15.36 11.47
N LEU A 45 -4.60 14.13 11.46
CA LEU A 45 -4.89 13.11 12.46
C LEU A 45 -4.09 13.26 13.75
N SER A 46 -3.07 14.14 13.78
CA SER A 46 -2.43 14.55 15.04
C SER A 46 -3.36 15.36 15.96
N LYS A 47 -4.46 15.90 15.43
CA LYS A 47 -5.41 16.76 16.17
C LYS A 47 -6.85 16.26 16.12
N ASN A 48 -7.14 15.26 15.28
CA ASN A 48 -8.50 14.82 14.99
C ASN A 48 -8.54 13.29 14.84
N VAL A 49 -9.71 12.71 15.07
CA VAL A 49 -10.02 11.34 14.64
C VAL A 49 -10.32 11.31 13.14
N LEU A 50 -10.13 10.14 12.52
CA LEU A 50 -10.48 9.98 11.11
C LEU A 50 -11.98 10.14 10.91
N THR A 51 -12.36 11.00 9.98
CA THR A 51 -13.74 11.12 9.50
C THR A 51 -13.79 10.79 8.02
N GLU A 52 -14.99 10.53 7.51
CA GLU A 52 -15.20 10.35 6.08
C GLU A 52 -14.69 11.54 5.27
N ALA A 53 -15.00 12.77 5.69
CA ALA A 53 -14.52 13.98 5.04
C ALA A 53 -12.99 14.04 4.97
N ILE A 54 -12.28 13.66 6.06
CA ILE A 54 -10.81 13.61 6.06
C ILE A 54 -10.31 12.53 5.09
N LEU A 55 -10.93 11.36 5.07
CA LEU A 55 -10.56 10.27 4.17
C LEU A 55 -10.75 10.64 2.69
N LEU A 56 -11.88 11.24 2.36
CA LEU A 56 -12.20 11.71 1.00
C LEU A 56 -11.23 12.82 0.55
N GLU A 57 -10.91 13.77 1.42
CA GLU A 57 -9.94 14.82 1.10
C GLU A 57 -8.52 14.26 0.95
N ALA A 58 -8.10 13.31 1.79
CA ALA A 58 -6.81 12.62 1.64
C ALA A 58 -6.71 11.90 0.28
N HIS A 59 -7.78 11.22 -0.12
CA HIS A 59 -7.86 10.57 -1.43
C HIS A 59 -7.83 11.59 -2.59
N LYS A 60 -8.48 12.75 -2.41
CA LYS A 60 -8.43 13.85 -3.39
C LYS A 60 -7.02 14.43 -3.54
N VAL A 61 -6.30 14.62 -2.44
CA VAL A 61 -4.88 15.05 -2.44
C VAL A 61 -4.02 14.00 -3.16
N LEU A 62 -4.19 12.72 -2.83
CA LEU A 62 -3.44 11.62 -3.42
C LEU A 62 -3.56 11.54 -4.95
N LEU A 63 -4.74 11.83 -5.50
CA LEU A 63 -5.01 11.72 -6.93
C LEU A 63 -5.05 13.06 -7.65
N ARG A 64 -4.61 14.15 -7.00
CA ARG A 64 -4.65 15.49 -7.60
C ARG A 64 -3.85 15.55 -8.90
N GLY A 65 -4.57 15.73 -9.99
CA GLY A 65 -4.02 15.82 -11.35
C GLY A 65 -3.48 14.48 -11.89
N THR A 66 -3.93 13.36 -11.32
CA THR A 66 -3.74 12.02 -11.87
C THR A 66 -5.05 11.63 -12.58
N PRO A 67 -5.03 11.28 -13.88
CA PRO A 67 -6.22 10.81 -14.58
C PRO A 67 -6.62 9.41 -14.08
N ALA A 68 -7.91 9.09 -14.11
CA ALA A 68 -8.36 7.72 -13.86
C ALA A 68 -7.85 6.78 -14.96
N ALA A 69 -7.70 5.49 -14.63
CA ALA A 69 -7.25 4.47 -15.57
C ALA A 69 -8.16 4.35 -16.81
N ARG A 70 -9.46 4.65 -16.67
CA ARG A 70 -10.46 4.60 -17.73
C ARG A 70 -10.87 6.01 -18.22
N GLY A 71 -10.13 7.05 -17.83
CA GLY A 71 -10.31 8.43 -18.31
C GLY A 71 -11.40 9.24 -17.60
N GLU A 72 -12.08 8.66 -16.61
CA GLU A 72 -13.10 9.35 -15.83
C GLU A 72 -12.54 10.59 -15.10
N GLN A 73 -13.37 11.63 -15.04
CA GLN A 73 -13.04 12.91 -14.40
C GLN A 73 -13.88 13.08 -13.13
N GLY A 74 -13.39 13.89 -12.18
CA GLY A 74 -14.15 14.25 -10.98
C GLY A 74 -14.37 13.11 -9.98
N TYR A 75 -13.67 11.98 -10.14
CA TYR A 75 -13.71 10.81 -9.26
C TYR A 75 -12.87 10.99 -7.98
N GLN A 76 -11.99 11.99 -7.95
CA GLN A 76 -11.10 12.21 -6.82
C GLN A 76 -11.88 12.69 -5.59
N GLY A 77 -11.84 11.87 -4.54
CA GLY A 77 -12.42 12.20 -3.23
C GLY A 77 -13.90 11.85 -3.14
N LYS A 78 -14.35 10.88 -3.93
CA LYS A 78 -15.70 10.35 -3.91
C LYS A 78 -15.64 8.83 -3.94
N TYR A 79 -16.55 8.17 -3.25
CA TYR A 79 -16.72 6.73 -3.46
C TYR A 79 -17.14 6.43 -4.90
N ARG A 80 -16.86 5.22 -5.34
CA ARG A 80 -17.21 4.77 -6.68
C ARG A 80 -18.73 4.65 -6.82
N GLU A 81 -19.23 5.13 -7.95
CA GLU A 81 -20.63 5.00 -8.36
C GLU A 81 -20.82 3.85 -9.36
N VAL A 82 -19.72 3.23 -9.80
CA VAL A 82 -19.70 2.14 -10.78
C VAL A 82 -19.03 0.90 -10.20
N ALA A 83 -19.47 -0.27 -10.67
CA ALA A 83 -18.79 -1.52 -10.37
C ALA A 83 -17.36 -1.48 -10.93
N VAL A 84 -16.43 -2.05 -10.18
CA VAL A 84 -15.03 -2.19 -10.56
C VAL A 84 -14.63 -3.65 -10.42
N GLN A 85 -13.67 -4.07 -11.24
CA GLN A 85 -13.07 -5.40 -11.16
C GLN A 85 -11.65 -5.24 -10.65
N VAL A 86 -11.25 -6.09 -9.70
CA VAL A 86 -9.96 -5.99 -9.02
C VAL A 86 -9.22 -7.31 -9.19
N GLY A 87 -7.90 -7.23 -9.35
CA GLY A 87 -7.05 -8.41 -9.43
C GLY A 87 -6.87 -8.96 -10.86
N ARG A 88 -6.28 -10.15 -10.93
CA ARG A 88 -6.07 -10.89 -12.18
C ARG A 88 -7.23 -11.87 -12.37
N PRO A 89 -7.50 -12.33 -13.60
CA PRO A 89 -8.36 -13.47 -13.82
C PRO A 89 -7.91 -14.63 -12.92
N THR A 90 -8.83 -15.21 -12.16
CA THR A 90 -8.61 -16.42 -11.39
C THR A 90 -8.35 -17.58 -12.35
N ILE A 91 -7.76 -18.66 -11.85
CA ILE A 91 -7.51 -19.88 -12.63
C ILE A 91 -8.83 -20.46 -13.19
N GLU A 92 -9.96 -20.16 -12.53
CA GLU A 92 -11.32 -20.53 -12.92
C GLU A 92 -12.00 -19.52 -13.87
N GLY A 93 -11.28 -18.50 -14.34
CA GLY A 93 -11.79 -17.52 -15.30
C GLY A 93 -12.65 -16.39 -14.70
N GLY A 94 -12.77 -16.30 -13.37
CA GLY A 94 -13.47 -15.20 -12.68
C GLY A 94 -12.56 -14.00 -12.42
N VAL A 95 -13.11 -12.81 -12.20
CA VAL A 95 -12.35 -11.67 -11.65
C VAL A 95 -12.87 -11.40 -10.23
N GLU A 96 -11.97 -11.18 -9.27
CA GLU A 96 -12.35 -10.86 -7.90
C GLU A 96 -13.13 -9.54 -7.90
N SER A 97 -14.42 -9.63 -7.59
CA SER A 97 -15.31 -8.47 -7.54
C SER A 97 -15.35 -7.94 -6.12
N PRO A 98 -15.06 -6.65 -5.90
CA PRO A 98 -15.24 -6.03 -4.60
C PRO A 98 -16.69 -6.07 -4.14
N VAL A 99 -16.92 -5.60 -2.91
CA VAL A 99 -18.27 -5.50 -2.33
C VAL A 99 -19.25 -4.78 -3.29
N PRO A 100 -20.54 -5.16 -3.30
CA PRO A 100 -21.56 -4.42 -4.05
C PRO A 100 -21.61 -2.92 -3.72
N LEU A 101 -22.04 -2.09 -4.67
CA LEU A 101 -22.03 -0.63 -4.55
C LEU A 101 -22.82 -0.14 -3.33
N GLU A 102 -24.00 -0.71 -3.13
CA GLU A 102 -24.91 -0.41 -2.02
C GLU A 102 -24.34 -0.74 -0.64
N LYS A 103 -23.25 -1.54 -0.58
CA LYS A 103 -22.56 -1.87 0.67
C LYS A 103 -21.34 -0.99 0.95
N VAL A 104 -20.89 -0.18 -0.01
CA VAL A 104 -19.65 0.61 0.14
C VAL A 104 -19.77 1.60 1.30
N GLU A 105 -20.77 2.47 1.27
CA GLU A 105 -20.99 3.49 2.32
C GLU A 105 -21.15 2.90 3.73
N PRO A 106 -22.06 1.93 3.98
CA PRO A 106 -22.22 1.39 5.34
C PRO A 106 -20.97 0.65 5.83
N LEU A 107 -20.26 -0.06 4.95
CA LEU A 107 -19.00 -0.72 5.33
C LEU A 107 -17.88 0.28 5.60
N MET A 108 -17.83 1.38 4.85
CA MET A 108 -16.87 2.46 5.09
C MET A 108 -17.14 3.21 6.38
N ALA A 109 -18.40 3.49 6.70
CA ALA A 109 -18.78 4.09 7.98
C ALA A 109 -18.28 3.23 9.16
N ARG A 110 -18.51 1.91 9.10
CA ARG A 110 -18.00 0.97 10.11
C ARG A 110 -16.47 0.92 10.13
N TRP A 111 -15.84 0.93 8.97
CA TRP A 111 -14.37 0.92 8.88
C TRP A 111 -13.74 2.18 9.49
N ILE A 112 -14.35 3.35 9.31
CA ILE A 112 -13.91 4.63 9.89
C ILE A 112 -14.05 4.61 11.42
N GLU A 113 -15.13 4.04 11.93
CA GLU A 113 -15.33 3.84 13.38
C GLU A 113 -14.21 2.95 13.96
N ASP A 114 -13.97 1.79 13.34
CA ASP A 114 -12.92 0.86 13.79
C ASP A 114 -11.51 1.49 13.69
N PHE A 115 -11.25 2.29 12.66
CA PHE A 115 -10.02 3.08 12.54
C PHE A 115 -9.91 4.07 13.71
N SER A 116 -10.96 4.84 13.98
CA SER A 116 -10.97 5.84 15.05
C SER A 116 -10.80 5.22 16.43
N ASN A 117 -11.36 4.03 16.66
CA ASN A 117 -11.18 3.25 17.88
C ASN A 117 -9.73 2.79 18.03
N PHE A 118 -9.09 2.35 16.94
CA PHE A 118 -7.66 2.03 16.96
C PHE A 118 -6.83 3.26 17.35
N GLN A 119 -7.12 4.45 16.79
CA GLN A 119 -6.35 5.67 17.10
C GLN A 119 -6.37 6.05 18.58
N GLN A 120 -7.43 5.68 19.30
CA GLN A 120 -7.68 6.10 20.67
C GLN A 120 -7.36 5.02 21.71
N SER A 121 -7.05 3.78 21.29
CA SER A 121 -6.85 2.64 22.18
C SER A 121 -5.41 2.16 22.22
N SER A 122 -5.03 1.57 23.35
CA SER A 122 -3.78 0.80 23.43
C SER A 122 -4.00 -0.57 22.77
N VAL A 123 -3.31 -0.82 21.67
CA VAL A 123 -3.46 -2.04 20.88
C VAL A 123 -2.31 -2.99 21.18
N LYS A 124 -2.64 -4.23 21.57
CA LYS A 124 -1.64 -5.26 21.93
C LYS A 124 -0.73 -5.65 20.76
N ASP A 125 -1.27 -5.72 19.55
CA ASP A 125 -0.52 -6.00 18.32
C ASP A 125 -0.87 -4.95 17.24
N PRO A 126 -0.19 -3.78 17.26
CA PRO A 126 -0.50 -2.70 16.33
C PRO A 126 -0.27 -3.08 14.87
N ILE A 127 0.69 -3.96 14.58
CA ILE A 127 1.01 -4.39 13.21
C ILE A 127 -0.13 -5.26 12.66
N ALA A 128 -0.57 -6.27 13.41
CA ALA A 128 -1.65 -7.15 12.97
C ALA A 128 -2.99 -6.40 12.84
N ALA A 129 -3.29 -5.48 13.76
CA ALA A 129 -4.51 -4.69 13.71
C ALA A 129 -4.48 -3.67 12.55
N ALA A 130 -3.36 -2.98 12.30
CA ALA A 130 -3.20 -2.14 11.12
C ALA A 130 -3.29 -2.94 9.82
N ALA A 131 -2.75 -4.16 9.79
CA ALA A 131 -2.83 -5.08 8.67
C ALA A 131 -4.28 -5.50 8.37
N ASN A 132 -5.08 -5.77 9.41
CA ASN A 132 -6.50 -6.09 9.28
C ASN A 132 -7.31 -4.90 8.73
N LEU A 133 -7.14 -3.70 9.30
CA LEU A 133 -7.82 -2.49 8.81
C LEU A 133 -7.45 -2.20 7.35
N LYS A 134 -6.17 -2.31 6.98
CA LYS A 134 -5.72 -2.18 5.60
C LYS A 134 -6.42 -3.18 4.67
N LEU A 135 -6.50 -4.45 5.06
CA LEU A 135 -7.13 -5.49 4.23
C LEU A 135 -8.63 -5.22 4.04
N ARG A 136 -9.34 -4.88 5.11
CA ARG A 136 -10.76 -4.53 5.06
C ARG A 136 -11.02 -3.36 4.12
N PHE A 137 -10.17 -2.33 4.16
CA PHE A 137 -10.25 -1.21 3.22
C PHE A 137 -10.07 -1.65 1.76
N VAL A 138 -9.08 -2.50 1.48
CA VAL A 138 -8.84 -3.03 0.13
C VAL A 138 -9.99 -3.91 -0.36
N TYR A 139 -10.59 -4.68 0.55
CA TYR A 139 -11.75 -5.54 0.29
C TYR A 139 -13.02 -4.71 -0.03
N ILE A 140 -13.30 -3.65 0.72
CA ILE A 140 -14.39 -2.71 0.43
C ILE A 140 -14.16 -2.02 -0.92
N HIS A 141 -12.91 -1.67 -1.22
CA HIS A 141 -12.51 -1.01 -2.47
C HIS A 141 -13.38 0.23 -2.79
N PRO A 142 -13.41 1.22 -1.88
CA PRO A 142 -14.42 2.29 -1.93
C PRO A 142 -14.25 3.26 -3.09
N PHE A 143 -13.05 3.40 -3.65
CA PHE A 143 -12.74 4.38 -4.70
C PHE A 143 -12.66 3.75 -6.09
N LEU A 144 -12.79 4.56 -7.14
CA LEU A 144 -12.61 4.12 -8.53
C LEU A 144 -11.14 3.73 -8.83
N ASP A 145 -10.18 4.46 -8.27
CA ASP A 145 -8.75 4.20 -8.35
C ASP A 145 -8.09 4.68 -7.04
N GLY A 146 -6.81 4.36 -6.81
CA GLY A 146 -6.06 4.86 -5.66
C GLY A 146 -6.20 4.01 -4.40
N ASN A 147 -7.09 3.01 -4.36
CA ASN A 147 -7.32 2.15 -3.19
C ASN A 147 -6.04 1.51 -2.65
N GLY A 148 -5.19 0.98 -3.54
CA GLY A 148 -3.92 0.40 -3.14
C GLY A 148 -3.00 1.41 -2.45
N ARG A 149 -2.91 2.64 -2.99
CA ARG A 149 -2.08 3.73 -2.45
C ARG A 149 -2.65 4.23 -1.12
N MET A 150 -3.95 4.49 -1.05
CA MET A 150 -4.64 4.87 0.20
C MET A 150 -4.44 3.83 1.29
N SER A 151 -4.62 2.54 0.98
CA SER A 151 -4.46 1.47 1.99
C SER A 151 -3.05 1.43 2.61
N ARG A 152 -2.00 1.71 1.81
CA ARG A 152 -0.61 1.77 2.30
C ARG A 152 -0.35 3.02 3.13
N LEU A 153 -0.94 4.15 2.75
CA LEU A 153 -0.89 5.38 3.56
C LEU A 153 -1.53 5.16 4.91
N LEU A 154 -2.77 4.65 4.92
CA LEU A 154 -3.55 4.39 6.13
C LEU A 154 -2.85 3.38 7.04
N PHE A 155 -2.25 2.32 6.48
CA PHE A 155 -1.43 1.38 7.24
C PHE A 155 -0.26 2.08 7.95
N ASN A 156 0.49 2.94 7.25
CA ASN A 156 1.62 3.63 7.84
C ASN A 156 1.22 4.71 8.84
N ILE A 157 0.05 5.35 8.67
CA ILE A 157 -0.51 6.26 9.67
C ILE A 157 -0.83 5.51 10.98
N LEU A 158 -1.51 4.35 10.88
CA LEU A 158 -1.81 3.51 12.05
C LEU A 158 -0.54 2.99 12.71
N LEU A 159 0.43 2.53 11.91
CA LEU A 159 1.71 2.06 12.42
C LEU A 159 2.47 3.18 13.15
N GLY A 160 2.49 4.39 12.58
CA GLY A 160 3.18 5.56 13.13
C GLY A 160 2.61 6.07 14.45
N GLN A 161 1.36 5.76 14.78
CA GLN A 161 0.76 6.08 16.09
C GLN A 161 1.41 5.28 17.23
N HIS A 162 1.89 4.06 16.95
CA HIS A 162 2.58 3.21 17.93
C HIS A 162 4.09 3.18 17.72
N TYR A 163 4.56 3.40 16.48
CA TYR A 163 5.96 3.37 16.10
C TYR A 163 6.33 4.56 15.17
N PRO A 164 6.49 5.78 15.72
CA PRO A 164 6.58 7.03 14.94
C PRO A 164 7.68 7.09 13.87
N HIS A 165 8.74 6.30 14.01
CA HIS A 165 9.89 6.31 13.10
C HIS A 165 9.91 5.15 12.11
N ILE A 166 8.90 4.27 12.14
CA ILE A 166 8.85 3.10 11.26
C ILE A 166 7.98 3.40 10.04
N LEU A 167 8.56 3.28 8.86
CA LEU A 167 7.83 3.35 7.60
C LEU A 167 7.86 1.99 6.91
N CYS A 168 6.70 1.31 6.84
CA CYS A 168 6.60 0.01 6.20
C CYS A 168 6.45 0.15 4.68
N ILE A 169 7.37 -0.47 3.94
CA ILE A 169 7.38 -0.46 2.48
C ILE A 169 6.86 -1.80 1.95
N PHE A 170 5.83 -1.71 1.10
CA PHE A 170 5.23 -2.84 0.38
C PHE A 170 5.54 -2.76 -1.11
N GLY A 171 5.98 -3.88 -1.69
CA GLY A 171 6.10 -4.00 -3.14
C GLY A 171 7.16 -3.10 -3.77
N GLU A 172 8.30 -2.95 -3.09
CA GLU A 172 9.45 -2.14 -3.51
C GLU A 172 10.05 -2.59 -4.85
N ASN A 173 9.84 -3.86 -5.22
CA ASN A 173 10.28 -4.43 -6.50
C ASN A 173 9.22 -5.39 -7.04
N ALA A 174 9.37 -5.83 -8.30
CA ALA A 174 8.40 -6.69 -8.97
C ALA A 174 8.10 -7.99 -8.19
N ARG A 175 9.13 -8.63 -7.61
CA ARG A 175 8.98 -9.85 -6.82
C ARG A 175 8.16 -9.61 -5.55
N GLU A 176 8.42 -8.52 -4.85
CA GLU A 176 7.67 -8.16 -3.63
C GLU A 176 6.25 -7.69 -3.95
N ARG A 177 6.01 -7.09 -5.12
CA ARG A 177 4.63 -6.79 -5.58
C ARG A 177 3.83 -8.06 -5.79
N THR A 178 4.41 -9.09 -6.39
CA THR A 178 3.78 -10.40 -6.52
C THR A 178 3.48 -11.01 -5.16
N ARG A 179 4.44 -10.99 -4.23
CA ARG A 179 4.24 -11.48 -2.86
C ARG A 179 3.15 -10.70 -2.10
N TYR A 180 3.13 -9.38 -2.24
CA TYR A 180 2.11 -8.51 -1.67
C TYR A 180 0.71 -8.88 -2.17
N GLN A 181 0.55 -9.00 -3.48
CA GLN A 181 -0.72 -9.38 -4.10
C GLN A 181 -1.16 -10.78 -3.68
N HIS A 182 -0.22 -11.73 -3.67
CA HIS A 182 -0.48 -13.09 -3.25
C HIS A 182 -0.92 -13.18 -1.78
N ALA A 183 -0.27 -12.45 -0.87
CA ALA A 183 -0.66 -12.42 0.54
C ALA A 183 -2.07 -11.86 0.75
N ILE A 184 -2.46 -10.82 -0.01
CA ILE A 184 -3.83 -10.28 0.03
C ILE A 184 -4.83 -11.34 -0.45
N HIS A 185 -4.60 -11.87 -1.65
CA HIS A 185 -5.51 -12.81 -2.28
C HIS A 185 -5.67 -14.10 -1.46
N GLN A 186 -4.57 -14.63 -0.91
CA GLN A 186 -4.64 -15.78 -0.01
C GLN A 186 -5.42 -15.49 1.26
N THR A 187 -5.23 -14.31 1.88
CA THR A 187 -6.01 -13.94 3.06
C THR A 187 -7.50 -13.87 2.75
N ILE A 188 -7.90 -13.25 1.62
CA ILE A 188 -9.31 -13.15 1.25
C ILE A 188 -9.89 -14.54 0.93
N HIS A 189 -9.17 -15.34 0.14
CA HIS A 189 -9.64 -16.66 -0.28
C HIS A 189 -9.77 -17.67 0.86
N THR A 190 -8.87 -17.62 1.85
CA THR A 190 -8.85 -18.55 2.99
C THR A 190 -9.55 -18.03 4.24
N ASP A 191 -10.04 -16.78 4.19
CA ASP A 191 -10.53 -16.03 5.35
C ASP A 191 -9.57 -16.05 6.55
N ASN A 192 -8.26 -16.07 6.27
CA ASN A 192 -7.23 -16.16 7.29
C ASN A 192 -6.38 -14.88 7.33
N ALA A 193 -6.80 -13.97 8.22
CA ALA A 193 -6.13 -12.69 8.44
C ALA A 193 -4.65 -12.85 8.86
N ARG A 194 -4.26 -13.99 9.45
CA ARG A 194 -2.88 -14.22 9.90
C ARG A 194 -1.88 -14.19 8.75
N ILE A 195 -2.27 -14.64 7.56
CA ILE A 195 -1.37 -14.71 6.39
C ILE A 195 -0.83 -13.31 6.07
N PHE A 196 -1.72 -12.33 5.88
CA PHE A 196 -1.30 -10.96 5.59
C PHE A 196 -0.70 -10.27 6.82
N SER A 197 -1.16 -10.54 8.05
CA SER A 197 -0.55 -9.98 9.27
C SER A 197 0.92 -10.42 9.43
N PHE A 198 1.23 -11.69 9.21
CA PHE A 198 2.62 -12.18 9.21
C PHE A 198 3.44 -11.60 8.06
N TYR A 199 2.84 -11.48 6.88
CA TYR A 199 3.49 -10.80 5.75
C TYR A 199 3.81 -9.34 6.11
N ALA A 200 2.86 -8.60 6.68
CA ALA A 200 3.04 -7.21 7.11
C ALA A 200 4.12 -7.08 8.18
N LEU A 201 4.12 -7.96 9.20
CA LEU A 201 5.17 -8.03 10.21
C LEU A 201 6.56 -8.21 9.57
N ARG A 202 6.70 -9.19 8.68
CA ARG A 202 7.96 -9.42 7.96
C ARG A 202 8.40 -8.18 7.15
N ARG A 203 7.46 -7.48 6.53
CA ARG A 203 7.74 -6.25 5.77
C ARG A 203 8.16 -5.10 6.68
N THR A 204 7.50 -4.95 7.82
CA THR A 204 7.84 -3.94 8.82
C THR A 204 9.26 -4.18 9.36
N VAL A 205 9.60 -5.41 9.77
CA VAL A 205 10.95 -5.76 10.24
C VAL A 205 12.00 -5.47 9.18
N LYS A 206 11.77 -5.86 7.92
CA LYS A 206 12.69 -5.53 6.82
C LYS A 206 12.87 -4.03 6.62
N SER A 207 11.79 -3.26 6.76
CA SER A 207 11.84 -1.81 6.60
C SER A 207 12.65 -1.18 7.73
N VAL A 208 12.48 -1.66 8.97
CA VAL A 208 13.28 -1.21 10.12
C VAL A 208 14.77 -1.49 9.91
N ILE A 209 15.14 -2.72 9.53
CA ILE A 209 16.54 -3.09 9.24
C ILE A 209 17.12 -2.16 8.18
N TRP A 210 16.40 -1.99 7.07
CA TRP A 210 16.83 -1.09 6.01
C TRP A 210 16.98 0.37 6.47
N GLN A 211 16.05 0.88 7.29
CA GLN A 211 16.16 2.24 7.84
C GLN A 211 17.40 2.39 8.74
N LEU A 212 17.71 1.40 9.58
CA LEU A 212 18.89 1.39 10.45
C LEU A 212 20.20 1.34 9.66
N ASP A 213 20.28 0.47 8.64
CA ASP A 213 21.48 0.34 7.80
C ASP A 213 21.82 1.66 7.09
N ASN A 214 20.81 2.38 6.61
CA ASN A 214 21.01 3.66 5.93
C ASN A 214 21.43 4.79 6.89
N ILE A 215 20.94 4.78 8.13
CA ILE A 215 21.39 5.74 9.16
C ILE A 215 22.88 5.51 9.45
N GLN A 216 23.31 4.25 9.62
CA GLN A 216 24.71 3.92 9.88
C GLN A 216 25.64 4.33 8.74
N GLN A 217 25.24 4.10 7.49
CA GLN A 217 26.03 4.53 6.32
C GLN A 217 26.13 6.06 6.23
N SER A 218 25.07 6.80 6.57
CA SER A 218 25.12 8.26 6.59
C SER A 218 26.06 8.84 7.66
N HIS A 219 26.38 8.07 8.71
CA HIS A 219 27.32 8.45 9.76
C HIS A 219 28.76 7.98 9.53
N GLY A 220 29.00 7.07 8.58
CA GLY A 220 30.34 6.56 8.22
C GLY A 220 31.21 7.54 7.44
N ASP A 221 30.65 8.64 6.91
CA ASP A 221 31.36 9.68 6.15
C ASP A 221 31.73 10.93 6.98
N THR A 222 31.48 10.92 8.30
CA THR A 222 31.87 12.02 9.20
C THR A 222 33.02 11.62 10.11
N SER A 223 34.25 11.77 9.62
CA SER A 223 35.44 11.95 10.44
C SER A 223 35.46 13.36 11.06
N ALA A 224 34.64 13.62 12.08
CA ALA A 224 34.94 14.61 13.13
C ALA A 224 33.83 14.68 14.20
N SER A 225 34.27 14.55 15.46
CA SER A 225 33.68 15.02 16.72
C SER A 225 32.34 14.44 17.21
N THR A 226 32.48 13.51 18.16
CA THR A 226 32.01 13.57 19.55
C THR A 226 30.52 13.85 19.86
N GLN A 227 29.93 12.88 20.57
CA GLN A 227 28.64 12.90 21.29
C GLN A 227 27.34 12.76 20.47
N ALA A 228 27.04 11.51 20.10
CA ALA A 228 25.67 11.02 20.04
C ALA A 228 25.62 9.59 20.59
N SER A 229 25.70 9.47 21.91
CA SER A 229 25.31 8.27 22.65
C SER A 229 23.79 8.07 22.56
N VAL A 230 23.33 6.80 22.63
CA VAL A 230 21.93 6.31 22.80
C VAL A 230 21.25 6.11 21.42
N ILE A 231 20.94 4.92 20.88
CA ILE A 231 20.47 3.63 21.42
C ILE A 231 20.94 2.50 20.48
N VAL A 232 21.74 1.55 20.96
CA VAL A 232 21.89 0.22 20.32
C VAL A 232 21.28 -0.79 21.28
N VAL A 233 20.02 -1.17 21.05
CA VAL A 233 19.48 -2.40 21.64
C VAL A 233 20.14 -3.55 20.89
N LYS A 234 21.20 -4.12 21.48
CA LYS A 234 21.71 -5.44 21.10
C LYS A 234 20.58 -6.45 21.26
N LEU A 235 19.96 -6.86 20.17
CA LEU A 235 19.18 -8.09 20.13
C LEU A 235 20.15 -9.25 19.89
N GLU A 236 20.71 -9.81 20.96
CA GLU A 236 21.30 -11.15 20.89
C GLU A 236 20.18 -12.20 20.79
N PRO A 237 20.42 -13.35 20.14
CA PRO A 237 19.36 -14.28 19.79
C PRO A 237 18.80 -14.96 21.04
N ILE A 238 17.49 -14.83 21.24
CA ILE A 238 16.69 -15.69 22.11
C ILE A 238 16.61 -17.06 21.44
N MET A 239 17.68 -17.84 21.52
CA MET A 239 17.67 -19.29 21.31
C MET A 239 18.64 -19.89 22.32
N GLY A 240 18.07 -20.41 23.40
CA GLY A 240 18.79 -21.01 24.51
C GLY A 240 19.67 -22.18 24.06
N LYS A 241 20.85 -22.26 24.67
CA LYS A 241 21.61 -23.49 24.79
C LYS A 241 20.80 -24.48 25.62
N LYS A 242 20.55 -25.67 25.07
CA LYS A 242 20.57 -26.93 25.80
C LYS A 242 21.53 -27.85 25.08
#